data_AF-A0A2E8RSK0-F1
#
_entry.id   AF-A0A2E8RSK0-F1
#
_cell.length_a   1.000
_cell.length_b   1.000
_cell.length_c   1.000
_cell.angle_alpha   90.00
_cell.angle_beta   90.00
_cell.angle_gamma   90.00
#
_symmetry.space_group_name_H-M   'P 1'
#
loop_
_entity.id
_entity.type
_entity.pdbx_description
1 polymer ?
#
loop_
_entity_poly.entity_id
_entity_poly.type
_entity_poly.pdbx_seq_one_letter_code
_entity_poly.pdbx_strand_id
1 'polypeptide(L)'
;MRNLIRLIHMLISIITALVFAFIFGCSHHSAPNSSNIHPAHPTSAKIDSTNLDQSKNTLLIRQSERAKMPKGSTLALSNEAIKYLQNMLEAYFAVGNRLAKDKYDTIPSQSHTFLSALDQLKSVTNQEDLKIIQILEKIHQYGHQLSSSSSIQDARKHYGFLSHSLLDWLHKLALPVKVYGFVCGMAPHVPQKGVWLQSVAEVRNPYFGATMLKCYSQAFKLETSSLMTQGESNDQ
;
A
#
# COMPACT_ATOMS: atom_id res chain seq x y z
N MET A 1 -14.55 57.65 -11.90
CA MET A 1 -15.68 57.30 -11.01
C MET A 1 -16.83 56.59 -11.73
N ARG A 2 -17.40 57.14 -12.82
CA ARG A 2 -18.56 56.55 -13.53
C ARG A 2 -18.32 55.14 -14.11
N ASN A 3 -17.10 54.84 -14.55
CA ASN A 3 -16.74 53.52 -15.08
C ASN A 3 -16.47 52.47 -13.98
N LEU A 4 -16.03 52.90 -12.80
CA LEU A 4 -15.79 52.02 -11.65
C LEU A 4 -17.13 51.54 -11.05
N ILE A 5 -18.12 52.44 -10.98
CA ILE A 5 -19.48 52.13 -10.53
C ILE A 5 -20.15 51.11 -11.46
N ARG A 6 -19.99 51.26 -12.79
CA ARG A 6 -20.53 50.28 -13.76
C ARG A 6 -19.89 48.90 -13.63
N LEU A 7 -18.59 48.82 -13.33
CA LEU A 7 -17.89 47.55 -13.13
C LEU A 7 -18.38 46.83 -11.87
N ILE A 8 -18.58 47.57 -10.77
CA ILE A 8 -19.08 47.03 -9.50
C ILE A 8 -20.51 46.50 -9.66
N HIS A 9 -21.39 47.22 -10.35
CA HIS A 9 -22.75 46.74 -10.63
C HIS A 9 -22.77 45.49 -11.52
N MET A 10 -21.86 45.36 -12.48
CA MET A 10 -21.78 44.15 -13.31
C MET A 10 -21.33 42.92 -12.49
N LEU A 11 -20.36 43.09 -11.60
CA LEU A 11 -19.84 42.02 -10.76
C LEU A 11 -20.86 41.55 -9.70
N ILE A 12 -21.65 42.47 -9.13
CA ILE A 12 -22.72 42.13 -8.18
C ILE A 12 -23.81 41.27 -8.84
N SER A 13 -24.23 41.61 -10.06
CA SER A 13 -25.26 40.85 -10.80
C SER A 13 -24.81 39.42 -11.15
N ILE A 14 -23.51 39.22 -11.43
CA ILE A 14 -22.94 37.90 -11.73
C ILE A 14 -22.90 37.04 -10.45
N ILE A 15 -22.61 37.63 -9.29
CA ILE A 15 -22.56 36.91 -8.02
C ILE A 15 -23.97 36.50 -7.55
N THR A 16 -25.01 37.32 -7.78
CA THR A 16 -26.40 36.95 -7.44
C THR A 16 -26.96 35.80 -8.29
N ALA A 17 -26.46 35.61 -9.52
CA ALA A 17 -26.90 34.53 -10.41
C ALA A 17 -26.33 33.15 -10.03
N LEU A 18 -25.25 33.09 -9.24
CA LEU A 18 -24.59 31.84 -8.84
C LEU A 18 -25.10 31.25 -7.51
N VAL A 19 -25.98 31.95 -6.79
CA VAL A 19 -26.48 31.52 -5.47
C VAL A 19 -27.87 30.83 -5.54
N PHE A 20 -28.52 30.78 -6.71
CA PHE A 20 -29.87 30.22 -6.87
C PHE A 20 -29.95 28.81 -7.49
N ALA A 21 -28.92 27.98 -7.31
CA ALA A 21 -28.89 26.63 -7.87
C ALA A 21 -28.50 25.54 -6.87
N PHE A 22 -29.08 25.48 -5.66
CA PHE A 22 -29.01 24.28 -4.81
C PHE A 22 -30.15 24.22 -3.78
N ILE A 23 -31.40 24.10 -4.21
CA ILE A 23 -32.44 23.46 -3.40
C ILE A 23 -33.40 22.75 -4.35
N PHE A 24 -33.36 21.41 -4.43
CA PHE A 24 -34.50 20.49 -4.63
C PHE A 24 -33.99 19.05 -4.68
N GLY A 25 -34.55 18.17 -3.85
CA GLY A 25 -34.56 16.73 -4.11
C GLY A 25 -34.10 15.80 -3.00
N CYS A 26 -34.79 15.78 -1.85
CA CYS A 26 -34.86 14.57 -1.02
C CYS A 26 -35.83 13.60 -1.70
N SER A 27 -35.35 12.45 -2.17
CA SER A 27 -36.20 11.29 -2.49
C SER A 27 -35.98 10.21 -1.45
N HIS A 28 -36.99 10.09 -0.60
CA HIS A 28 -37.23 9.03 0.37
C HIS A 28 -37.44 7.71 -0.40
N HIS A 29 -36.65 6.67 -0.12
CA HIS A 29 -37.00 5.30 -0.50
C HIS A 29 -37.08 4.47 0.76
N SER A 30 -38.32 4.16 1.13
CA SER A 30 -38.66 3.29 2.25
C SER A 30 -38.23 1.85 1.94
N ALA A 31 -37.59 1.21 2.91
CA ALA A 31 -37.49 -0.25 2.96
C ALA A 31 -38.83 -0.86 3.37
N PRO A 32 -39.17 -2.08 2.93
CA PRO A 32 -40.05 -2.95 3.69
C PRO A 32 -39.27 -4.06 4.40
N ASN A 33 -39.77 -4.35 5.60
CA ASN A 33 -39.29 -5.28 6.60
C ASN A 33 -39.71 -6.75 6.28
N SER A 34 -38.97 -7.65 6.92
CA SER A 34 -39.11 -9.11 7.08
C SER A 34 -40.51 -9.73 7.06
N SER A 35 -40.61 -10.92 6.46
CA SER A 35 -41.47 -12.00 6.96
C SER A 35 -40.83 -13.37 6.71
N ASN A 36 -40.64 -14.12 7.80
CA ASN A 36 -40.18 -15.51 7.87
C ASN A 36 -41.18 -16.47 7.22
N ILE A 37 -40.70 -17.44 6.42
CA ILE A 37 -41.38 -18.73 6.23
C ILE A 37 -40.33 -19.85 6.14
N HIS A 38 -40.34 -20.71 7.15
CA HIS A 38 -39.70 -22.02 7.18
C HIS A 38 -40.55 -23.00 6.38
N PRO A 39 -39.97 -23.98 5.65
CA PRO A 39 -40.62 -25.27 5.54
C PRO A 39 -39.71 -26.41 6.01
N ALA A 40 -40.39 -27.50 6.32
CA ALA A 40 -39.94 -28.66 7.03
C ALA A 40 -39.06 -29.61 6.20
N HIS A 41 -38.40 -30.51 6.94
CA HIS A 41 -37.79 -31.77 6.51
C HIS A 41 -38.67 -32.57 5.54
N PRO A 42 -38.04 -33.41 4.69
CA PRO A 42 -38.50 -34.78 4.61
C PRO A 42 -37.40 -35.81 4.84
N THR A 43 -37.91 -37.01 5.07
CA THR A 43 -37.37 -38.20 5.70
C THR A 43 -36.49 -39.03 4.75
N SER A 44 -35.71 -39.91 5.37
CA SER A 44 -34.76 -40.88 4.81
C SER A 44 -35.10 -41.49 3.44
N ALA A 45 -34.10 -41.52 2.56
CA ALA A 45 -33.95 -42.56 1.55
C ALA A 45 -32.57 -43.20 1.70
N LYS A 46 -32.55 -44.51 1.99
CA LYS A 46 -31.36 -45.37 1.93
C LYS A 46 -30.78 -45.29 0.52
N ILE A 47 -29.49 -45.03 0.40
CA ILE A 47 -28.74 -45.32 -0.84
C ILE A 47 -27.72 -46.40 -0.52
N ASP A 48 -27.90 -47.48 -1.25
CA ASP A 48 -27.13 -48.71 -1.27
C ASP A 48 -25.70 -48.46 -1.76
N SER A 49 -24.75 -49.08 -1.08
CA SER A 49 -23.32 -48.95 -1.30
C SER A 49 -22.85 -50.10 -2.17
N THR A 50 -22.78 -49.91 -3.49
CA THR A 50 -21.91 -50.72 -4.34
C THR A 50 -21.39 -49.91 -5.54
N ASN A 51 -20.07 -49.95 -5.73
CA ASN A 51 -19.32 -49.53 -6.92
C ASN A 51 -19.29 -48.04 -7.31
N LEU A 52 -18.26 -47.32 -6.83
CA LEU A 52 -17.40 -46.50 -7.69
C LEU A 52 -16.07 -46.20 -6.99
N ASP A 53 -15.22 -47.21 -6.88
CA ASP A 53 -13.81 -47.06 -6.47
C ASP A 53 -12.95 -46.81 -7.72
N GLN A 54 -12.82 -45.55 -8.16
CA GLN A 54 -11.76 -45.17 -9.10
C GLN A 54 -11.45 -43.66 -9.20
N SER A 55 -11.58 -42.89 -8.11
CA SER A 55 -11.22 -41.45 -8.16
C SER A 55 -10.60 -40.88 -6.89
N LYS A 56 -10.06 -41.71 -5.99
CA LYS A 56 -9.46 -41.23 -4.73
C LYS A 56 -7.95 -41.43 -4.60
N ASN A 57 -7.25 -41.83 -5.66
CA ASN A 57 -5.80 -42.04 -5.59
C ASN A 57 -4.93 -40.92 -6.22
N THR A 58 -5.52 -39.76 -6.57
CA THR A 58 -4.77 -38.61 -7.14
C THR A 58 -4.65 -37.44 -6.16
N LEU A 59 -4.76 -37.69 -4.85
CA LEU A 59 -4.67 -36.62 -3.84
C LEU A 59 -3.63 -36.84 -2.73
N LEU A 60 -2.75 -37.85 -2.84
CA LEU A 60 -1.71 -38.13 -1.82
C LEU A 60 -0.27 -38.22 -2.36
N ILE A 61 0.00 -37.66 -3.55
CA ILE A 61 1.39 -37.36 -3.99
C ILE A 61 1.45 -35.91 -4.48
N ARG A 62 1.39 -34.95 -3.55
CA ARG A 62 1.86 -33.55 -3.75
C ARG A 62 2.43 -32.91 -2.47
N GLN A 63 2.74 -33.70 -1.44
CA GLN A 63 3.40 -33.21 -0.22
C GLN A 63 4.92 -33.50 -0.17
N SER A 64 5.53 -34.03 -1.23
CA SER A 64 6.97 -34.35 -1.25
C SER A 64 7.82 -33.62 -2.28
N GLU A 65 7.24 -32.78 -3.15
CA GLU A 65 8.03 -31.89 -4.00
C GLU A 65 8.03 -30.50 -3.39
N ARG A 66 8.87 -30.35 -2.36
CA ARG A 66 9.43 -29.06 -1.96
C ARG A 66 10.24 -28.59 -3.17
N ALA A 67 9.58 -28.01 -4.16
CA ALA A 67 10.21 -27.41 -5.32
C ALA A 67 11.30 -26.50 -4.76
N LYS A 68 12.54 -26.88 -5.00
CA LYS A 68 13.72 -26.12 -4.64
C LYS A 68 13.59 -24.80 -5.39
N MET A 69 13.03 -23.80 -4.71
CA MET A 69 12.99 -22.43 -5.20
C MET A 69 14.42 -22.11 -5.63
N PRO A 70 14.64 -21.63 -6.87
CA PRO A 70 15.95 -21.15 -7.25
C PRO A 70 16.29 -20.07 -6.20
N LYS A 71 17.40 -20.26 -5.48
CA LYS A 71 17.96 -19.22 -4.61
C LYS A 71 18.07 -18.00 -5.49
N GLY A 72 17.15 -17.06 -5.32
CA GLY A 72 17.13 -15.83 -6.10
C GLY A 72 18.51 -15.22 -5.99
N SER A 73 19.13 -14.97 -7.14
CA SER A 73 20.33 -14.16 -7.24
C SER A 73 20.02 -12.88 -6.48
N THR A 74 20.58 -12.76 -5.27
CA THR A 74 20.43 -11.55 -4.47
C THR A 74 21.23 -10.50 -5.21
N LEU A 75 20.54 -9.51 -5.80
CA LEU A 75 21.20 -8.43 -6.50
C LEU A 75 22.12 -7.71 -5.51
N ALA A 76 23.42 -7.92 -5.64
CA ALA A 76 24.41 -7.17 -4.87
C ALA A 76 24.40 -5.73 -5.39
N LEU A 77 23.86 -4.82 -4.58
CA LEU A 77 23.81 -3.40 -4.91
C LEU A 77 25.19 -2.77 -4.73
N SER A 78 25.57 -1.86 -5.64
CA SER A 78 26.74 -1.01 -5.45
C SER A 78 26.55 -0.08 -4.24
N ASN A 79 27.64 0.46 -3.69
CA ASN A 79 27.56 1.45 -2.60
C ASN A 79 26.71 2.66 -2.98
N GLU A 80 26.77 3.08 -4.25
CA GLU A 80 25.96 4.16 -4.77
C GLU A 80 24.47 3.79 -4.82
N ALA A 81 24.14 2.59 -5.31
CA ALA A 81 22.76 2.10 -5.28
C ALA A 81 22.22 1.96 -3.85
N ILE A 82 23.03 1.50 -2.90
CA ILE A 82 22.67 1.44 -1.48
C ILE A 82 22.32 2.83 -0.93
N LYS A 83 23.12 3.85 -1.26
CA LYS A 83 22.88 5.24 -0.84
C LYS A 83 21.55 5.77 -1.39
N TYR A 84 21.26 5.56 -2.68
CA TYR A 84 19.97 6.01 -3.25
C TYR A 84 18.78 5.25 -2.66
N LEU A 85 18.92 3.95 -2.41
CA LEU A 85 17.91 3.15 -1.72
C LEU A 85 17.65 3.68 -0.30
N GLN A 86 18.70 4.03 0.45
CA GLN A 86 18.56 4.62 1.79
C GLN A 86 17.81 5.94 1.74
N ASN A 87 18.22 6.88 0.87
CA ASN A 87 17.54 8.17 0.71
C ASN A 87 16.06 8.00 0.35
N MET A 88 15.77 7.06 -0.56
CA MET A 88 14.41 6.74 -0.96
C MET A 88 13.59 6.21 0.22
N LEU A 89 14.12 5.27 1.01
CA LEU A 89 13.44 4.74 2.19
C LEU A 89 13.25 5.79 3.29
N GLU A 90 14.23 6.66 3.53
CA GLU A 90 14.12 7.75 4.50
C GLU A 90 13.00 8.72 4.15
N ALA A 91 12.89 9.11 2.88
CA ALA A 91 11.80 9.96 2.39
C ALA A 91 10.43 9.28 2.56
N TYR A 92 10.33 7.98 2.23
CA TYR A 92 9.11 7.18 2.46
C TYR A 92 8.74 7.15 3.96
N PHE A 93 9.69 6.89 4.86
CA PHE A 93 9.44 6.88 6.31
C PHE A 93 9.06 8.26 6.84
N ALA A 94 9.63 9.33 6.28
CA ALA A 94 9.25 10.69 6.62
C ALA A 94 7.76 10.93 6.32
N VAL A 95 7.26 10.50 5.15
CA VAL A 95 5.83 10.57 4.83
C VAL A 95 4.99 9.79 5.85
N GLY A 96 5.35 8.53 6.11
CA GLY A 96 4.63 7.69 7.10
C GLY A 96 4.54 8.35 8.48
N ASN A 97 5.63 8.97 8.93
CA ASN A 97 5.68 9.71 10.20
C ASN A 97 4.80 10.98 10.21
N ARG A 98 4.65 11.68 9.08
CA ARG A 98 3.72 12.83 8.97
C ARG A 98 2.27 12.35 9.06
N LEU A 99 1.94 11.32 8.29
CA LEU A 99 0.61 10.71 8.25
C LEU A 99 0.17 10.18 9.63
N ALA A 100 1.10 9.55 10.37
CA ALA A 100 0.87 9.07 11.73
C ALA A 100 0.64 10.21 12.75
N LYS A 101 1.07 11.44 12.44
CA LYS A 101 0.87 12.63 13.26
C LYS A 101 -0.30 13.50 12.79
N ASP A 102 -1.11 13.01 11.85
CA ASP A 102 -2.19 13.76 11.19
C ASP A 102 -1.72 15.05 10.51
N LYS A 103 -0.49 15.07 9.96
CA LYS A 103 0.07 16.25 9.29
C LYS A 103 0.28 16.01 7.80
N TYR A 104 -0.10 17.00 6.98
CA TYR A 104 -0.05 16.93 5.51
C TYR A 104 1.10 17.74 4.87
N ASP A 105 1.46 18.87 5.47
CA ASP A 105 2.45 19.86 5.01
C ASP A 105 3.65 19.36 4.18
N THR A 106 4.47 18.43 4.67
CA THR A 106 5.71 18.02 3.98
C THR A 106 5.54 16.76 3.13
N ILE A 107 4.32 16.24 2.97
CA ILE A 107 4.09 14.99 2.23
C ILE A 107 4.42 15.15 0.73
N PRO A 108 3.93 16.18 0.02
CA PRO A 108 4.27 16.38 -1.38
C PRO A 108 5.78 16.46 -1.64
N SER A 109 6.50 17.27 -0.85
CA SER A 109 7.94 17.47 -1.03
C SER A 109 8.75 16.21 -0.71
N GLN A 110 8.43 15.49 0.37
CA GLN A 110 9.07 14.21 0.68
C GLN A 110 8.79 13.15 -0.39
N SER A 111 7.62 13.20 -1.03
CA SER A 111 7.29 12.29 -2.12
C SER A 111 8.06 12.62 -3.41
N HIS A 112 8.35 13.89 -3.67
CA HIS A 112 9.31 14.26 -4.73
C HIS A 112 10.73 13.81 -4.42
N THR A 113 11.17 13.93 -3.17
CA THR A 113 12.48 13.37 -2.74
C THR A 113 12.54 11.86 -2.94
N PHE A 114 11.46 11.15 -2.60
CA PHE A 114 11.33 9.71 -2.85
C PHE A 114 11.49 9.37 -4.34
N LEU A 115 10.77 10.07 -5.23
CA LEU A 115 10.82 9.84 -6.68
C LEU A 115 12.21 10.12 -7.25
N SER A 116 12.83 11.24 -6.86
CA SER A 116 14.17 11.57 -7.31
C SER A 116 15.20 10.52 -6.91
N ALA A 117 15.12 10.00 -5.68
CA ALA A 117 16.00 8.93 -5.22
C ALA A 117 15.74 7.60 -5.94
N LEU A 118 14.47 7.29 -6.27
CA LEU A 118 14.12 6.14 -7.09
C LEU A 118 14.72 6.24 -8.50
N ASP A 119 14.66 7.41 -9.14
CA ASP A 119 15.22 7.62 -10.47
C ASP A 119 16.75 7.50 -10.47
N GLN A 120 17.41 8.08 -9.46
CA GLN A 120 18.85 7.92 -9.25
C GLN A 120 19.23 6.45 -9.08
N LEU A 121 18.47 5.70 -8.27
CA LEU A 121 18.68 4.27 -8.11
C LEU A 121 18.54 3.53 -9.46
N LYS A 122 17.46 3.80 -10.21
CA LYS A 122 17.24 3.21 -11.54
C LYS A 122 18.39 3.51 -12.50
N SER A 123 19.01 4.69 -12.43
CA SER A 123 20.13 5.05 -13.30
C SER A 123 21.43 4.29 -13.03
N VAL A 124 21.59 3.72 -11.82
CA VAL A 124 22.79 2.97 -11.42
C VAL A 124 22.54 1.47 -11.26
N THR A 125 21.31 1.01 -11.52
CA THR A 125 20.93 -0.41 -11.50
C THR A 125 20.45 -0.84 -12.87
N ASN A 126 21.07 -1.88 -13.43
CA ASN A 126 20.55 -2.54 -14.63
C ASN A 126 19.54 -3.61 -14.21
N GLN A 127 18.26 -3.29 -14.33
CA GLN A 127 17.18 -4.24 -14.07
C GLN A 127 16.61 -4.76 -15.39
N GLU A 128 16.71 -6.08 -15.60
CA GLU A 128 16.22 -6.74 -16.81
C GLU A 128 14.98 -7.62 -16.55
N ASP A 129 14.68 -7.94 -15.28
CA ASP A 129 13.47 -8.69 -14.94
C ASP A 129 12.23 -7.82 -15.13
N LEU A 130 11.43 -8.16 -16.15
CA LEU A 130 10.17 -7.48 -16.48
C LEU A 130 9.21 -7.36 -15.29
N LYS A 131 9.19 -8.34 -14.38
CA LYS A 131 8.35 -8.27 -13.18
C LYS A 131 8.86 -7.19 -12.23
N ILE A 132 10.18 -7.08 -12.05
CA ILE A 132 10.75 -6.03 -11.20
C ILE A 132 10.54 -4.66 -11.83
N ILE A 133 10.73 -4.52 -13.14
CA ILE A 133 10.44 -3.28 -13.88
C ILE A 133 8.99 -2.83 -13.64
N GLN A 134 8.02 -3.74 -13.79
CA GLN A 134 6.61 -3.42 -13.54
C GLN A 134 6.33 -2.98 -12.09
N ILE A 135 7.01 -3.57 -11.11
CA ILE A 135 6.87 -3.14 -9.71
C ILE A 135 7.47 -1.73 -9.53
N LEU A 136 8.64 -1.46 -10.09
CA LEU A 136 9.29 -0.14 -10.04
C LEU A 136 8.42 0.95 -10.69
N GLU A 137 7.76 0.65 -11.81
CA GLU A 137 6.82 1.58 -12.45
C GLU A 137 5.59 1.85 -11.58
N LYS A 138 5.06 0.85 -10.87
CA LYS A 138 3.99 1.07 -9.88
C LYS A 138 4.45 1.93 -8.72
N ILE A 139 5.66 1.68 -8.20
CA ILE A 139 6.26 2.49 -7.13
C ILE A 139 6.38 3.95 -7.59
N HIS A 140 6.90 4.17 -8.80
CA HIS A 140 7.01 5.50 -9.39
C HIS A 140 5.63 6.16 -9.58
N GLN A 141 4.65 5.45 -10.14
CA GLN A 141 3.28 5.94 -10.31
C GLN A 141 2.65 6.36 -8.97
N TYR A 142 2.70 5.51 -7.94
CA TYR A 142 2.09 5.82 -6.65
C TYR A 142 2.86 6.89 -5.88
N GLY A 143 4.18 6.97 -6.05
CA GLY A 143 4.98 8.09 -5.55
C GLY A 143 4.56 9.41 -6.20
N HIS A 144 4.31 9.42 -7.51
CA HIS A 144 3.81 10.61 -8.22
C HIS A 144 2.43 11.02 -7.72
N GLN A 145 1.49 10.08 -7.62
CA GLN A 145 0.15 10.37 -7.10
C GLN A 145 0.17 10.89 -5.67
N LEU A 146 1.04 10.34 -4.82
CA LEU A 146 1.24 10.82 -3.45
C LEU A 146 1.81 12.25 -3.44
N SER A 147 2.74 12.54 -4.35
CA SER A 147 3.32 13.88 -4.48
C SER A 147 2.33 14.93 -4.97
N SER A 148 1.36 14.52 -5.79
CA SER A 148 0.28 15.37 -6.30
C SER A 148 -1.00 15.27 -5.47
N SER A 149 -0.94 14.63 -4.29
CA SER A 149 -2.14 14.48 -3.45
C SER A 149 -2.68 15.85 -3.03
N SER A 150 -3.96 15.90 -2.69
CA SER A 150 -4.65 17.16 -2.39
C SER A 150 -5.08 17.30 -0.93
N SER A 151 -5.02 16.20 -0.17
CA SER A 151 -5.46 16.14 1.22
C SER A 151 -4.76 15.00 1.96
N ILE A 152 -4.89 14.97 3.29
CA ILE A 152 -4.34 13.87 4.09
C ILE A 152 -5.03 12.54 3.80
N GLN A 153 -6.33 12.53 3.51
CA GLN A 153 -7.07 11.31 3.16
C GLN A 153 -6.59 10.75 1.82
N ASP A 154 -6.38 11.64 0.84
CA ASP A 154 -5.84 11.29 -0.47
C ASP A 154 -4.40 10.77 -0.37
N ALA A 155 -3.57 11.44 0.43
CA ALA A 155 -2.21 10.99 0.74
C ALA A 155 -2.19 9.61 1.41
N ARG A 156 -3.06 9.31 2.37
CA ARG A 156 -3.15 7.99 3.02
C ARG A 156 -3.46 6.89 2.01
N LYS A 157 -4.37 7.16 1.07
CA LYS A 157 -4.72 6.22 0.01
C LYS A 157 -3.49 5.93 -0.86
N HIS A 158 -2.87 6.96 -1.43
CA HIS A 158 -1.70 6.79 -2.29
C HIS A 158 -0.49 6.18 -1.57
N TYR A 159 -0.27 6.56 -0.31
CA TYR A 159 0.75 5.95 0.55
C TYR A 159 0.49 4.46 0.75
N GLY A 160 -0.77 4.02 0.88
CA GLY A 160 -1.10 2.60 1.00
C GLY A 160 -0.78 1.79 -0.25
N PHE A 161 -1.08 2.32 -1.44
CA PHE A 161 -0.70 1.69 -2.70
C PHE A 161 0.81 1.66 -2.92
N LEU A 162 1.48 2.77 -2.59
CA LEU A 162 2.95 2.86 -2.61
C LEU A 162 3.57 1.84 -1.67
N SER A 163 3.11 1.76 -0.42
CA SER A 163 3.62 0.83 0.59
C SER A 163 3.51 -0.62 0.17
N HIS A 164 2.39 -0.99 -0.47
CA HIS A 164 2.20 -2.34 -0.99
C HIS A 164 3.21 -2.67 -2.10
N SER A 165 3.36 -1.80 -3.10
CA SER A 165 4.30 -2.02 -4.21
C SER A 165 5.77 -1.98 -3.73
N LEU A 166 6.08 -1.11 -2.78
CA LEU A 166 7.39 -1.02 -2.15
C LEU A 166 7.73 -2.32 -1.43
N LEU A 167 6.82 -2.87 -0.62
CA LEU A 167 7.03 -4.15 0.05
C LEU A 167 7.33 -5.29 -0.96
N ASP A 168 6.56 -5.37 -2.04
CA ASP A 168 6.76 -6.39 -3.08
C ASP A 168 8.17 -6.34 -3.67
N TRP A 169 8.70 -5.13 -3.87
CA TRP A 169 10.07 -4.94 -4.37
C TRP A 169 11.13 -5.18 -3.31
N LEU A 170 10.96 -4.69 -2.07
CA LEU A 170 11.94 -4.89 -1.00
C LEU A 170 12.12 -6.38 -0.66
N HIS A 171 11.09 -7.22 -0.82
CA HIS A 171 11.23 -8.68 -0.72
C HIS A 171 12.14 -9.32 -1.78
N LYS A 172 12.51 -8.57 -2.84
CA LYS A 172 13.46 -9.01 -3.88
C LYS A 172 14.89 -8.57 -3.59
N LEU A 173 15.10 -7.70 -2.59
CA LEU A 173 16.39 -7.14 -2.25
C LEU A 173 16.91 -7.77 -0.95
N ALA A 174 18.24 -7.89 -0.84
CA ALA A 174 18.86 -7.91 0.47
C ALA A 174 18.97 -6.47 0.95
N LEU A 175 18.15 -6.10 1.93
CA LEU A 175 18.19 -4.77 2.50
C LEU A 175 19.45 -4.63 3.36
N PRO A 176 20.17 -3.50 3.33
CA PRO A 176 21.27 -3.21 4.24
C PRO A 176 20.79 -2.54 5.55
N VAL A 177 19.49 -2.29 5.68
CA VAL A 177 18.88 -1.54 6.78
C VAL A 177 17.77 -2.35 7.43
N LYS A 178 17.61 -2.19 8.74
CA LYS A 178 16.49 -2.79 9.49
C LYS A 178 15.21 -2.06 9.13
N VAL A 179 14.22 -2.79 8.63
CA VAL A 179 12.89 -2.27 8.31
C VAL A 179 11.84 -3.07 9.05
N TYR A 180 10.97 -2.37 9.78
CA TYR A 180 9.83 -2.95 10.48
C TYR A 180 8.58 -2.76 9.64
N GLY A 181 7.83 -3.84 9.44
CA GLY A 181 6.59 -3.84 8.68
C GLY A 181 5.38 -4.14 9.56
N PHE A 182 4.25 -3.53 9.22
CA PHE A 182 3.00 -3.69 9.94
C PHE A 182 1.82 -3.74 8.97
N VAL A 183 0.76 -4.42 9.38
CA VAL A 183 -0.51 -4.50 8.66
C VAL A 183 -1.60 -3.90 9.54
N CYS A 184 -2.45 -3.03 9.00
CA CYS A 184 -3.50 -2.35 9.75
C CYS A 184 -4.74 -3.23 9.95
N GLY A 185 -5.10 -4.02 8.95
CA GLY A 185 -6.27 -4.93 9.02
C GLY A 185 -7.63 -4.23 8.87
N MET A 186 -7.65 -2.89 8.84
CA MET A 186 -8.87 -2.07 8.80
C MET A 186 -8.77 -0.85 7.87
N ALA A 187 -7.62 -0.57 7.27
CA ALA A 187 -7.46 0.62 6.43
C ALA A 187 -8.34 0.47 5.17
N PRO A 188 -9.33 1.35 4.97
CA PRO A 188 -10.22 1.25 3.82
C PRO A 188 -9.52 1.75 2.56
N HIS A 189 -9.96 1.30 1.39
CA HIS A 189 -9.52 1.80 0.08
C HIS A 189 -8.03 1.68 -0.23
N VAL A 190 -7.31 0.80 0.48
CA VAL A 190 -5.90 0.47 0.23
C VAL A 190 -5.74 -1.05 0.09
N PRO A 191 -4.74 -1.54 -0.68
CA PRO A 191 -4.51 -2.97 -0.85
C PRO A 191 -4.29 -3.70 0.48
N GLN A 192 -4.80 -4.93 0.59
CA GLN A 192 -4.57 -5.84 1.72
C GLN A 192 -4.90 -5.25 3.11
N LYS A 193 -5.88 -4.34 3.18
CA LYS A 193 -6.26 -3.63 4.42
C LYS A 193 -5.11 -2.83 5.05
N GLY A 194 -4.13 -2.43 4.23
CA GLY A 194 -3.06 -1.47 4.53
C GLY A 194 -1.82 -2.10 5.16
N VAL A 195 -0.74 -2.22 4.38
CA VAL A 195 0.61 -2.53 4.89
C VAL A 195 1.45 -1.27 4.94
N TRP A 196 2.31 -1.09 5.93
CA TRP A 196 3.29 0.00 5.93
C TRP A 196 4.61 -0.43 6.55
N LEU A 197 5.65 0.34 6.23
CA LEU A 197 7.01 0.12 6.72
C LEU A 197 7.48 1.34 7.54
N GLN A 198 8.38 1.11 8.49
CA GLN A 198 9.01 2.15 9.30
C GLN A 198 10.41 1.74 9.75
N SER A 199 11.25 2.72 10.06
CA SER A 199 12.64 2.53 10.50
C SER A 199 12.80 2.16 11.98
N VAL A 200 11.72 2.20 12.77
CA VAL A 200 11.74 1.92 14.21
C VAL A 200 10.72 0.85 14.58
N ALA A 201 10.94 0.14 15.68
CA ALA A 201 10.00 -0.90 16.15
C ALA A 201 8.71 -0.33 16.75
N GLU A 202 8.75 0.90 17.26
CA GLU A 202 7.61 1.53 17.93
C GLU A 202 6.51 1.89 16.91
N VAL A 203 5.38 1.19 16.96
CA VAL A 203 4.29 1.31 15.97
C VAL A 203 3.80 2.76 15.82
N ARG A 204 3.66 3.21 14.58
CA ARG A 204 3.05 4.51 14.22
C ARG A 204 2.16 4.33 13.00
N ASN A 205 0.86 4.12 13.21
CA ASN A 205 -0.11 3.84 12.16
C ASN A 205 -0.36 5.09 11.27
N PRO A 206 0.04 5.08 9.99
CA PRO A 206 -0.12 6.24 9.10
C PRO A 206 -1.56 6.40 8.58
N TYR A 207 -2.37 5.34 8.63
CA TYR A 207 -3.72 5.32 8.06
C TYR A 207 -4.75 5.97 8.97
N PHE A 208 -4.56 5.85 10.28
CA PHE A 208 -5.49 6.38 11.28
C PHE A 208 -4.90 7.47 12.18
N GLY A 209 -3.61 7.79 12.01
CA GLY A 209 -2.99 8.91 12.72
C GLY A 209 -3.01 8.75 14.23
N ALA A 210 -3.16 9.86 14.94
CA ALA A 210 -3.20 9.91 16.40
C ALA A 210 -4.34 9.07 16.99
N THR A 211 -5.47 8.96 16.29
CA THR A 211 -6.67 8.23 16.75
C THR A 211 -6.41 6.75 17.01
N MET A 212 -5.59 6.11 16.18
CA MET A 212 -5.25 4.68 16.34
C MET A 212 -3.75 4.43 16.13
N LEU A 213 -2.91 5.32 16.69
CA LEU A 213 -1.47 5.36 16.41
C LEU A 213 -0.75 4.02 16.62
N LYS A 214 -1.22 3.22 17.57
CA LYS A 214 -0.63 1.93 17.95
C LYS A 214 -1.38 0.71 17.39
N CYS A 215 -2.42 0.92 16.59
CA CYS A 215 -3.24 -0.17 16.07
C CYS A 215 -2.57 -0.86 14.87
N TYR A 216 -2.46 -2.18 14.93
CA TYR A 216 -2.02 -3.05 13.85
C TYR A 216 -2.60 -4.46 14.07
N SER A 217 -2.80 -5.22 13.00
CA SER A 217 -3.23 -6.63 13.05
C SER A 217 -2.05 -7.60 12.97
N GLN A 218 -0.96 -7.20 12.33
CA GLN A 218 0.26 -8.02 12.19
C GLN A 218 1.50 -7.13 12.17
N ALA A 219 2.61 -7.63 12.72
CA ALA A 219 3.92 -7.02 12.63
C ALA A 219 4.93 -8.04 12.05
N PHE A 220 5.92 -7.56 11.33
CA PHE A 220 6.99 -8.37 10.76
C PHE A 220 8.27 -7.54 10.62
N LYS A 221 9.39 -8.20 10.34
CA LYS A 221 10.67 -7.57 10.03
C LYS A 221 11.07 -7.99 8.62
N LEU A 222 11.58 -7.05 7.82
CA LEU A 222 12.27 -7.40 6.60
C LEU A 222 13.73 -7.65 6.99
N GLU A 223 14.11 -8.93 7.05
CA GLU A 223 15.46 -9.30 7.45
C GLU A 223 16.45 -9.06 6.30
N THR A 224 17.57 -8.39 6.63
CA THR A 224 18.82 -8.39 5.87
C THR A 224 19.20 -9.85 5.57
N SER A 225 19.20 -10.27 4.31
CA SER A 225 19.80 -11.57 3.94
C SER A 225 21.23 -11.58 4.47
N SER A 226 21.56 -12.59 5.28
CA SER A 226 22.77 -12.75 6.11
C SER A 226 24.09 -12.92 5.31
N LEU A 227 24.25 -12.24 4.16
CA LEU A 227 25.44 -12.35 3.32
C LEU A 227 26.52 -11.30 3.64
N MET A 228 26.25 -10.35 4.53
CA MET A 228 27.22 -9.30 4.90
C MET A 228 28.02 -9.59 6.20
N THR A 229 27.88 -10.78 6.80
CA THR A 229 28.64 -11.16 8.02
C THR A 229 29.68 -12.25 7.80
N GLN A 230 30.05 -12.57 6.57
CA GLN A 230 31.20 -13.45 6.28
C GLN A 230 32.24 -12.69 5.46
N GLY A 231 32.90 -11.74 6.11
CA GLY A 231 33.88 -10.89 5.43
C GLY A 231 34.74 -10.05 6.35
N GLU A 232 34.94 -10.41 7.62
CA GLU A 232 36.02 -9.87 8.45
C GLU A 232 36.68 -11.00 9.25
N SER A 233 37.85 -11.41 8.74
CA SER A 233 39.06 -11.98 9.36
C SER A 233 39.04 -12.34 10.87
N ASN A 234 39.67 -13.41 11.33
CA ASN A 234 41.12 -13.60 11.18
C ASN A 234 41.55 -15.03 11.51
N ASP A 235 42.56 -15.48 10.76
CA ASP A 235 43.55 -16.46 11.18
C ASP A 235 44.13 -16.10 12.56
N GLN A 236 44.13 -17.09 13.46
CA GLN A 236 45.19 -17.33 14.44
C GLN A 236 45.13 -18.80 14.86
#